data_AF-A0A6C0H4A4-F1
#
_entry.id   AF-A0A6C0H4A4-F1
#
_cell.length_a   1.000
_cell.length_b   1.000
_cell.length_c   1.000
_cell.angle_alpha   90.00
_cell.angle_beta   90.00
_cell.angle_gamma   90.00
#
_symmetry.space_group_name_H-M   'P 1'
#
loop_
_entity.id
_entity.type
_entity.pdbx_description
1 polymer ?
#
loop_
_entity_poly.entity_id
_entity_poly.type
_entity_poly.pdbx_seq_one_letter_code
_entity_poly.pdbx_strand_id
1 'polypeptide(L)'
;MFNKKSSKVKDKHLPNLEKAKYVDLLDEDKPLSGQKYVCLSFISPEDHIKNRELFYFEKFLKNFEFKKTFEKYTQFLNYLAYKYNLDFNKLSKDMEEFVEEERENLFLTSLDDEYKTFIDAKEEQLQKEYNELHEFQTNTRGIKVRGVFGSQEEAEMRCKMLREQDPNHDVYVGAVGIWMPFHPEAYKTGRVEYLEKDLNELMSHKKKNDEISKEQFKERVKESKKKAIQENIAKAQKEGNKLMQTIDEEGNLINADRMDVPGKNLLFGDAEDDDVSTADLRKELFEAEDVIVGRKKDNDHGLAELLERQKERAEKAVRQEDSTNLKLLADCAIKEIKD
;
A
#
# COMPACT_ATOMS: atom_id res chain seq x y z
N MET A 1 -28.30 28.85 -34.23
CA MET A 1 -26.87 28.52 -34.49
C MET A 1 -26.05 29.12 -33.36
N PHE A 2 -25.47 28.31 -32.46
CA PHE A 2 -24.20 28.62 -31.78
C PHE A 2 -23.70 27.37 -31.05
N ASN A 3 -22.42 27.08 -31.28
CA ASN A 3 -21.60 25.92 -30.89
C ASN A 3 -21.56 25.58 -29.40
N LYS A 4 -21.38 24.28 -29.09
CA LYS A 4 -20.55 23.85 -27.96
C LYS A 4 -19.57 22.75 -28.42
N LYS A 5 -18.29 23.11 -28.41
CA LYS A 5 -17.15 22.30 -28.84
C LYS A 5 -16.83 21.23 -27.78
N SER A 6 -16.64 20.00 -28.23
CA SER A 6 -16.06 18.88 -27.47
C SER A 6 -14.56 19.07 -27.32
N SER A 7 -14.05 19.02 -26.08
CA SER A 7 -12.63 19.04 -25.74
C SER A 7 -12.05 17.63 -25.85
N LYS A 8 -11.27 17.38 -26.90
CA LYS A 8 -10.39 16.20 -27.03
C LYS A 8 -9.14 16.41 -26.17
N VAL A 9 -9.00 15.64 -25.10
CA VAL A 9 -7.72 15.49 -24.38
C VAL A 9 -6.84 14.53 -25.18
N LYS A 10 -5.63 14.98 -25.52
CA LYS A 10 -4.61 14.19 -26.21
C LYS A 10 -3.69 13.56 -25.17
N ASP A 11 -3.77 12.24 -25.00
CA ASP A 11 -2.79 11.48 -24.22
C ASP A 11 -1.47 11.40 -24.98
N LYS A 12 -0.40 11.93 -24.38
CA LYS A 12 0.97 11.80 -24.88
C LYS A 12 1.54 10.47 -24.39
N HIS A 13 1.93 9.62 -25.34
CA HIS A 13 2.54 8.31 -25.11
C HIS A 13 4.00 8.47 -24.63
N LEU A 14 4.34 7.91 -23.46
CA LEU A 14 5.71 7.66 -23.02
C LEU A 14 6.12 6.24 -23.48
N PRO A 15 7.30 6.03 -24.11
CA PRO A 15 7.64 4.74 -24.69
C PRO A 15 8.27 3.78 -23.65
N ASN A 16 7.85 2.51 -23.74
CA ASN A 16 8.47 1.29 -23.21
C ASN A 16 8.80 1.24 -21.70
N LEU A 17 7.77 0.95 -20.91
CA LEU A 17 7.88 -0.01 -19.81
C LEU A 17 7.01 -1.20 -20.23
N GLU A 18 7.59 -2.38 -20.44
CA GLU A 18 6.87 -3.59 -20.82
C GLU A 18 5.71 -3.81 -19.85
N LYS A 19 4.49 -3.49 -20.29
CA LYS A 19 3.28 -3.80 -19.54
C LYS A 19 3.24 -5.32 -19.44
N ALA A 20 3.58 -5.86 -18.27
CA ALA A 20 3.00 -7.12 -17.84
C ALA A 20 1.53 -7.07 -18.26
N LYS A 21 1.08 -8.00 -19.10
CA LYS A 21 -0.32 -8.06 -19.52
C LYS A 21 -1.13 -8.27 -18.24
N TYR A 22 -1.58 -7.18 -17.63
CA TYR A 22 -2.60 -7.22 -16.61
C TYR A 22 -3.83 -7.78 -17.32
N VAL A 23 -4.08 -9.07 -17.09
CA VAL A 23 -5.29 -9.73 -17.54
C VAL A 23 -6.37 -9.27 -16.59
N ASP A 24 -7.34 -8.52 -17.10
CA ASP A 24 -8.54 -8.24 -16.33
C ASP A 24 -9.31 -9.55 -16.16
N LEU A 25 -9.52 -9.96 -14.92
CA LEU A 25 -10.29 -11.17 -14.59
C LEU A 25 -11.78 -10.84 -14.43
N LEU A 26 -12.14 -9.55 -14.41
CA LEU A 26 -13.48 -9.03 -14.14
C LEU A 26 -14.14 -8.44 -15.39
N ASP A 27 -13.84 -8.99 -16.56
CA ASP A 27 -14.49 -8.60 -17.80
C ASP A 27 -16.01 -8.84 -17.73
N GLU A 28 -16.78 -7.82 -18.11
CA GLU A 28 -18.24 -7.91 -18.16
C GLU A 28 -18.69 -8.70 -19.40
N ASP A 29 -19.54 -9.70 -19.18
CA ASP A 29 -20.13 -10.46 -20.28
C ASP A 29 -21.16 -9.63 -21.05
N LYS A 30 -21.36 -9.98 -22.32
CA LYS A 30 -22.38 -9.33 -23.16
C LYS A 30 -23.77 -9.52 -22.54
N PRO A 31 -24.54 -8.44 -22.35
CA PRO A 31 -25.84 -8.53 -21.70
C PRO A 31 -26.82 -9.36 -22.55
N LEU A 32 -27.48 -10.32 -21.92
CA LEU A 32 -28.54 -11.10 -22.53
C LEU A 32 -29.87 -10.35 -22.41
N SER A 33 -30.58 -10.23 -23.53
CA SER A 33 -31.86 -9.51 -23.57
C SER A 33 -32.89 -10.19 -22.66
N GLY A 34 -33.52 -9.42 -21.77
CA GLY A 34 -34.50 -9.92 -20.80
C GLY A 34 -33.89 -10.67 -19.60
N GLN A 35 -32.57 -10.84 -19.55
CA GLN A 35 -31.87 -11.57 -18.50
C GLN A 35 -30.76 -10.71 -17.91
N LYS A 36 -31.14 -9.63 -17.25
CA LYS A 36 -30.21 -8.66 -16.66
C LYS A 36 -29.95 -8.93 -15.18
N TYR A 37 -30.93 -9.48 -14.47
CA TYR A 37 -30.86 -9.71 -13.03
C TYR A 37 -31.20 -11.16 -12.69
N VAL A 38 -30.52 -11.74 -11.72
CA VAL A 38 -30.74 -13.12 -11.25
C VAL A 38 -31.00 -13.13 -9.76
N CYS A 39 -31.99 -13.93 -9.34
CA CYS A 39 -32.19 -14.26 -7.94
C CYS A 39 -31.43 -15.55 -7.61
N LEU A 40 -30.51 -15.50 -6.67
CA LEU A 40 -29.66 -16.62 -6.26
C LEU A 40 -29.88 -16.94 -4.79
N SER A 41 -29.92 -18.22 -4.45
CA SER A 41 -29.78 -18.68 -3.07
C SER A 41 -28.43 -19.37 -2.92
N PHE A 42 -27.70 -19.01 -1.87
CA PHE A 42 -26.41 -19.61 -1.57
C PHE A 42 -26.51 -20.43 -0.28
N ILE A 43 -25.81 -21.55 -0.24
CA ILE A 43 -25.50 -22.27 0.99
C ILE A 43 -23.98 -22.39 1.06
N SER A 44 -23.38 -21.74 2.06
CA SER A 44 -21.92 -21.77 2.27
C SER A 44 -21.64 -22.02 3.75
N PRO A 45 -21.54 -23.29 4.17
CA PRO A 45 -21.23 -23.64 5.54
C PRO A 45 -19.72 -23.46 5.80
N GLU A 46 -19.27 -22.20 5.86
CA GLU A 46 -17.84 -21.85 5.99
C GLU A 46 -17.20 -22.42 7.26
N ASP A 47 -17.93 -22.46 8.37
CA ASP A 47 -17.41 -22.99 9.63
C ASP A 47 -17.18 -24.52 9.54
N HIS A 48 -18.08 -25.24 8.89
CA HIS A 48 -17.92 -26.68 8.66
C HIS A 48 -16.82 -26.98 7.64
N ILE A 49 -16.60 -26.11 6.65
CA ILE A 49 -15.51 -26.26 5.68
C ILE A 49 -14.15 -26.09 6.38
N LYS A 50 -14.01 -25.07 7.24
CA LYS A 50 -12.78 -24.87 8.04
C LYS A 50 -12.51 -26.06 8.96
N ASN A 51 -13.55 -26.58 9.61
CA ASN A 51 -13.41 -27.76 10.47
C ASN A 51 -12.97 -29.00 9.68
N ARG A 52 -13.45 -29.15 8.44
CA ARG A 52 -13.00 -30.23 7.54
C ARG A 52 -11.52 -30.09 7.16
N GLU A 53 -11.09 -28.90 6.78
CA GLU A 53 -9.68 -28.63 6.45
C GLU A 53 -8.75 -28.88 7.66
N LEU A 54 -9.16 -28.42 8.85
CA LEU A 54 -8.42 -28.68 10.09
C LEU A 54 -8.39 -30.18 10.43
N PHE A 55 -9.49 -30.89 10.23
CA PHE A 55 -9.55 -32.34 10.44
C PHE A 55 -8.60 -33.09 9.49
N TYR A 56 -8.56 -32.70 8.21
CA TYR A 56 -7.64 -33.28 7.23
C TYR A 56 -6.19 -33.00 7.59
N PHE A 57 -5.89 -31.78 8.06
CA PHE A 57 -4.57 -31.42 8.53
C PHE A 57 -4.16 -32.18 9.79
N GLU A 58 -5.04 -32.36 10.78
CA GLU A 58 -4.74 -33.16 11.98
C GLU A 58 -4.44 -34.63 11.62
N LYS A 59 -5.23 -35.19 10.69
CA LYS A 59 -5.02 -36.55 10.18
C LYS A 59 -3.76 -36.66 9.35
N PHE A 60 -3.41 -35.62 8.61
CA PHE A 60 -2.11 -35.53 7.95
C PHE A 60 -0.98 -35.53 8.97
N LEU A 61 -1.00 -34.68 9.99
CA LEU A 61 0.03 -34.64 11.03
C LEU A 61 0.19 -35.98 11.77
N LYS A 62 -0.90 -36.72 12.00
CA LYS A 62 -0.83 -38.08 12.57
C LYS A 62 -0.17 -39.09 11.62
N ASN A 63 -0.35 -38.93 10.31
CA ASN A 63 0.26 -39.77 9.28
C ASN A 63 1.64 -39.27 8.84
N PHE A 64 1.98 -38.01 9.10
CA PHE A 64 3.28 -37.40 8.87
C PHE A 64 4.24 -37.93 9.94
N GLU A 65 4.56 -39.22 9.79
CA GLU A 65 5.29 -40.00 10.77
C GLU A 65 6.79 -39.71 10.71
N PHE A 66 7.18 -38.57 11.28
CA PHE A 66 8.57 -38.39 11.68
C PHE A 66 8.98 -39.44 12.72
N LYS A 67 8.08 -39.83 13.65
CA LYS A 67 8.42 -40.77 14.73
C LYS A 67 8.80 -42.18 14.25
N LYS A 68 8.00 -42.83 13.40
CA LYS A 68 8.33 -44.18 12.90
C LYS A 68 9.57 -44.16 12.00
N THR A 69 9.72 -43.11 11.21
CA THR A 69 10.88 -42.95 10.33
C THR A 69 12.14 -42.72 11.15
N PHE A 70 12.09 -41.88 12.20
CA PHE A 70 13.19 -41.63 13.13
C PHE A 70 13.58 -42.88 13.92
N GLU A 71 12.60 -43.69 14.36
CA GLU A 71 12.87 -44.98 15.02
C GLU A 71 13.60 -45.97 14.10
N LYS A 72 13.19 -46.08 12.82
CA LYS A 72 13.89 -46.92 11.84
C LYS A 72 15.27 -46.39 11.50
N TYR A 73 15.45 -45.07 11.40
CA TYR A 73 16.76 -44.46 11.22
C TYR A 73 17.68 -44.72 12.42
N THR A 74 17.15 -44.63 13.64
CA THR A 74 17.90 -44.94 14.87
C THR A 74 18.30 -46.42 14.91
N GLN A 75 17.40 -47.34 14.52
CA GLN A 75 17.72 -48.76 14.39
C GLN A 75 18.78 -49.04 13.32
N PHE A 76 18.73 -48.33 12.19
CA PHE A 76 19.74 -48.43 11.14
C PHE A 76 21.10 -47.88 11.59
N LEU A 77 21.13 -46.77 12.32
CA LEU A 77 22.35 -46.22 12.93
C LEU A 77 22.98 -47.18 13.94
N ASN A 78 22.16 -47.82 14.78
CA ASN A 78 22.60 -48.87 15.68
C ASN A 78 23.20 -50.07 14.93
N TYR A 79 22.60 -50.47 13.80
CA TYR A 79 23.13 -51.52 12.94
C TYR A 79 24.49 -51.13 12.32
N LEU A 80 24.65 -49.90 11.85
CA LEU A 80 25.91 -49.39 11.31
C LEU A 80 27.00 -49.32 12.39
N ALA A 81 26.66 -48.82 13.58
CA ALA A 81 27.56 -48.78 14.72
C ALA A 81 28.08 -50.18 15.07
N TYR A 82 27.21 -51.18 15.09
CA TYR A 82 27.59 -52.57 15.35
C TYR A 82 28.42 -53.21 14.23
N LYS A 83 28.05 -52.98 12.96
CA LYS A 83 28.73 -53.59 11.80
C LYS A 83 30.15 -53.05 11.60
N TYR A 84 30.38 -51.78 11.91
CA TYR A 84 31.66 -51.10 11.69
C TYR A 84 32.43 -50.79 12.98
N ASN A 85 31.96 -51.24 14.15
CA ASN A 85 32.52 -50.90 15.47
C ASN A 85 32.68 -49.37 15.65
N LEU A 86 31.72 -48.60 15.16
CA LEU A 86 31.72 -47.15 15.31
C LEU A 86 31.07 -46.77 16.64
N ASP A 87 31.55 -45.69 17.23
CA ASP A 87 31.02 -45.18 18.49
C ASP A 87 29.67 -44.48 18.22
N PHE A 88 28.58 -45.03 18.76
CA PHE A 88 27.20 -44.58 18.52
C PHE A 88 27.02 -43.08 18.82
N ASN A 89 27.67 -42.60 19.88
CA ASN A 89 27.59 -41.20 20.30
C ASN A 89 28.19 -40.23 19.27
N LYS A 90 29.18 -40.66 18.49
CA LYS A 90 29.76 -39.83 17.42
C LYS A 90 28.84 -39.82 16.20
N LEU A 91 28.32 -40.99 15.82
CA LEU A 91 27.35 -41.11 14.73
C LEU A 91 26.07 -40.31 14.97
N SER A 92 25.57 -40.25 16.20
CA SER A 92 24.42 -39.40 16.55
C SER A 92 24.75 -37.92 16.43
N LYS A 93 25.96 -37.48 16.82
CA LYS A 93 26.41 -36.10 16.66
C LYS A 93 26.58 -35.71 15.19
N ASP A 94 27.22 -36.58 14.40
CA ASP A 94 27.41 -36.34 12.96
C ASP A 94 26.05 -36.28 12.24
N MET A 95 25.06 -37.05 12.70
CA MET A 95 23.69 -36.96 12.20
C MET A 95 23.01 -35.65 12.59
N GLU A 96 23.20 -35.18 13.84
CA GLU A 96 22.67 -33.88 14.29
C GLU A 96 23.28 -32.72 13.48
N GLU A 97 24.59 -32.70 13.26
CA GLU A 97 25.27 -31.70 12.42
C GLU A 97 24.77 -31.77 10.97
N PHE A 98 24.63 -32.96 10.39
CA PHE A 98 24.10 -33.12 9.04
C PHE A 98 22.66 -32.61 8.92
N VAL A 99 21.81 -32.85 9.93
CA VAL A 99 20.43 -32.34 9.95
C VAL A 99 20.39 -30.82 10.09
N GLU A 100 21.35 -30.21 10.80
CA GLU A 100 21.46 -28.75 10.90
C GLU A 100 21.95 -28.10 9.59
N GLU A 101 22.91 -28.72 8.89
CA GLU A 101 23.44 -28.22 7.62
C GLU A 101 22.43 -28.38 6.45
N GLU A 102 21.79 -29.54 6.35
CA GLU A 102 20.81 -29.81 5.27
C GLU A 102 19.40 -29.31 5.60
N ARG A 103 19.21 -28.66 6.76
CA ARG A 103 17.92 -28.17 7.21
C ARG A 103 17.26 -27.24 6.19
N GLU A 104 18.04 -26.37 5.54
CA GLU A 104 17.53 -25.42 4.55
C GLU A 104 17.18 -26.08 3.21
N ASN A 105 17.85 -27.17 2.84
CA ASN A 105 17.55 -27.94 1.63
C ASN A 105 16.37 -28.91 1.80
N LEU A 106 16.17 -29.45 3.00
CA LEU A 106 15.08 -30.37 3.33
C LEU A 106 13.68 -29.75 3.22
N PHE A 107 13.55 -28.43 3.40
CA PHE A 107 12.26 -27.74 3.34
C PHE A 107 11.86 -27.24 1.95
N LEU A 108 12.73 -27.38 0.93
CA LEU A 108 12.45 -26.83 -0.41
C LEU A 108 11.40 -27.63 -1.21
N THR A 109 11.06 -28.85 -0.81
CA THR A 109 10.16 -29.73 -1.60
C THR A 109 9.00 -30.38 -0.82
N SER A 110 8.98 -30.37 0.51
CA SER A 110 8.42 -31.56 1.20
C SER A 110 7.09 -31.43 1.97
N LEU A 111 6.49 -30.26 2.19
CA LEU A 111 5.27 -30.22 3.03
C LEU A 111 3.99 -30.05 2.23
N ASP A 112 3.92 -29.05 1.36
CA ASP A 112 2.71 -28.78 0.59
C ASP A 112 2.43 -29.86 -0.45
N ASP A 113 3.47 -30.38 -1.11
CA ASP A 113 3.33 -31.42 -2.13
C ASP A 113 3.10 -32.81 -1.52
N GLU A 114 3.69 -33.09 -0.36
CA GLU A 114 3.36 -34.30 0.42
C GLU A 114 1.94 -34.23 0.99
N TYR A 115 1.48 -33.05 1.41
CA TYR A 115 0.09 -32.84 1.84
C TYR A 115 -0.89 -33.07 0.68
N LYS A 116 -0.65 -32.49 -0.50
CA LYS A 116 -1.48 -32.74 -1.69
C LYS A 116 -1.52 -34.23 -2.04
N THR A 117 -0.37 -34.89 -2.09
CA THR A 117 -0.28 -36.33 -2.38
C THR A 117 -1.02 -37.17 -1.34
N PHE A 118 -0.97 -36.78 -0.07
CA PHE A 118 -1.69 -37.45 1.02
C PHE A 118 -3.20 -37.26 0.90
N ILE A 119 -3.65 -36.05 0.59
CA ILE A 119 -5.06 -35.76 0.34
C ILE A 119 -5.53 -36.60 -0.84
N ASP A 120 -4.84 -36.55 -1.98
CA ASP A 120 -5.20 -37.32 -3.17
C ASP A 120 -5.29 -38.83 -2.90
N ALA A 121 -4.40 -39.38 -2.07
CA ALA A 121 -4.39 -40.81 -1.75
C ALA A 121 -5.46 -41.24 -0.73
N LYS A 122 -5.87 -40.36 0.19
CA LYS A 122 -6.76 -40.70 1.33
C LYS A 122 -8.06 -39.89 1.37
N GLU A 123 -8.36 -39.11 0.34
CA GLU A 123 -9.53 -38.22 0.29
C GLU A 123 -10.82 -38.96 0.62
N GLU A 124 -11.09 -40.09 -0.05
CA GLU A 124 -12.33 -40.84 0.16
C GLU A 124 -12.46 -41.41 1.58
N GLN A 125 -11.35 -41.81 2.19
CA GLN A 125 -11.35 -42.37 3.54
C GLN A 125 -11.57 -41.26 4.57
N LEU A 126 -10.84 -40.15 4.43
CA LEU A 126 -10.96 -38.99 5.31
C LEU A 126 -12.35 -38.35 5.21
N GLN A 127 -12.91 -38.29 4.01
CA GLN A 127 -14.26 -37.77 3.78
C GLN A 127 -15.32 -38.66 4.46
N LYS A 128 -15.18 -39.99 4.40
CA LYS A 128 -16.08 -40.93 5.09
C LYS A 128 -15.98 -40.77 6.61
N GLU A 129 -14.77 -40.77 7.17
CA GLU A 129 -14.55 -40.55 8.60
C GLU A 129 -15.12 -39.20 9.05
N TYR A 130 -14.91 -38.15 8.26
CA TYR A 130 -15.42 -36.82 8.57
C TYR A 130 -16.96 -36.80 8.55
N ASN A 131 -17.57 -37.42 7.55
CA ASN A 131 -19.03 -37.48 7.41
C ASN A 131 -19.67 -38.28 8.56
N GLU A 132 -19.07 -39.38 8.98
CA GLU A 132 -19.55 -40.18 10.13
C GLU A 132 -19.49 -39.40 11.44
N LEU A 133 -18.39 -38.66 11.68
CA LEU A 133 -18.21 -37.85 12.88
C LEU A 133 -19.16 -36.65 12.95
N HIS A 134 -19.56 -36.11 11.80
CA HIS A 134 -20.39 -34.90 11.70
C HIS A 134 -21.80 -35.17 11.17
N GLU A 135 -22.32 -36.39 11.34
CA GLU A 135 -23.71 -36.77 11.01
C GLU A 135 -24.13 -36.40 9.56
N PHE A 136 -23.22 -36.53 8.60
CA PHE A 136 -23.47 -36.20 7.18
C PHE A 136 -23.98 -34.76 6.93
N GLN A 137 -23.61 -33.81 7.78
CA GLN A 137 -23.91 -32.40 7.54
C GLN A 137 -23.28 -31.91 6.23
N THR A 138 -23.98 -31.02 5.53
CA THR A 138 -23.54 -30.51 4.22
C THR A 138 -22.23 -29.73 4.38
N ASN A 139 -21.17 -30.16 3.70
CA ASN A 139 -19.85 -29.51 3.68
C ASN A 139 -19.49 -28.92 2.31
N THR A 140 -20.45 -28.87 1.38
CA THR A 140 -20.26 -28.35 0.03
C THR A 140 -20.93 -26.98 -0.12
N ARG A 141 -20.25 -26.06 -0.80
CA ARG A 141 -20.84 -24.79 -1.23
C ARG A 141 -21.85 -25.06 -2.34
N GLY A 142 -23.06 -24.54 -2.18
CA GLY A 142 -24.15 -24.71 -3.14
C GLY A 142 -24.70 -23.38 -3.63
N ILE A 143 -25.01 -23.31 -4.93
CA ILE A 143 -25.66 -22.16 -5.56
C ILE A 143 -26.94 -22.66 -6.23
N LYS A 144 -28.06 -22.02 -5.94
CA LYS A 144 -29.36 -22.30 -6.57
C LYS A 144 -29.87 -21.07 -7.28
N VAL A 145 -30.01 -21.18 -8.61
CA VAL A 145 -30.64 -20.14 -9.44
C VAL A 145 -32.16 -20.22 -9.29
N ARG A 146 -32.77 -19.14 -8.80
CA ARG A 146 -34.20 -19.07 -8.47
C ARG A 146 -35.05 -18.37 -9.55
N GLY A 147 -34.40 -17.79 -10.55
CA GLY A 147 -35.05 -17.08 -11.65
C GLY A 147 -34.18 -15.96 -12.17
N VAL A 148 -34.43 -15.54 -13.41
CA VAL A 148 -33.73 -14.47 -14.11
C VAL A 148 -34.75 -13.49 -14.66
N PHE A 149 -34.50 -12.20 -14.52
CA PHE A 149 -35.44 -11.10 -14.80
C PHE A 149 -34.77 -10.00 -15.65
N GLY A 150 -35.59 -9.24 -16.37
CA GLY A 150 -35.13 -8.15 -17.22
C GLY A 150 -34.97 -6.82 -16.48
N SER A 151 -35.73 -6.62 -15.40
CA SER A 151 -35.74 -5.41 -14.58
C SER A 151 -35.31 -5.69 -13.14
N GLN A 152 -34.70 -4.71 -12.49
CA GLN A 152 -34.31 -4.79 -11.09
C GLN A 152 -35.53 -4.86 -10.18
N GLU A 153 -36.54 -4.03 -10.45
CA GLU A 153 -37.77 -3.96 -9.63
C GLU A 153 -38.53 -5.30 -9.62
N GLU A 154 -38.56 -5.98 -10.76
CA GLU A 154 -39.17 -7.30 -10.90
C GLU A 154 -38.41 -8.36 -10.08
N ALA A 155 -37.08 -8.32 -10.13
CA ALA A 155 -36.22 -9.20 -9.33
C ALA A 155 -36.39 -8.97 -7.82
N GLU A 156 -36.51 -7.71 -7.39
CA GLU A 156 -36.72 -7.35 -5.98
C GLU A 156 -38.09 -7.82 -5.47
N MET A 157 -39.16 -7.60 -6.24
CA MET A 157 -40.50 -8.08 -5.88
C MET A 157 -40.55 -9.61 -5.80
N ARG A 158 -39.91 -10.29 -6.75
CA ARG A 158 -39.85 -11.75 -6.76
C ARG A 158 -38.97 -12.29 -5.63
N CYS A 159 -37.88 -11.60 -5.29
CA CYS A 159 -37.04 -11.92 -4.13
C CYS A 159 -37.84 -11.86 -2.82
N LYS A 160 -38.65 -10.81 -2.63
CA LYS A 160 -39.54 -10.69 -1.46
C LYS A 160 -40.52 -11.86 -1.35
N MET A 161 -41.18 -12.20 -2.45
CA MET A 161 -42.08 -13.35 -2.51
C MET A 161 -41.35 -14.68 -2.21
N LEU A 162 -40.12 -14.86 -2.70
CA LEU A 162 -39.36 -16.09 -2.47
C LEU A 162 -38.89 -16.23 -1.02
N ARG A 163 -38.59 -15.12 -0.34
CA ARG A 163 -38.22 -15.15 1.08
C ARG A 163 -39.40 -15.47 1.99
N GLU A 164 -40.61 -15.10 1.60
CA GLU A 164 -41.83 -15.51 2.29
C GLU A 164 -42.09 -17.02 2.14
N GLN A 165 -41.75 -17.59 0.97
CA GLN A 165 -41.92 -19.01 0.69
C GLN A 165 -40.85 -19.89 1.36
N ASP A 166 -39.59 -19.47 1.31
CA ASP A 166 -38.45 -20.18 1.88
C ASP A 166 -37.71 -19.31 2.91
N PRO A 167 -38.07 -19.36 4.21
CA PRO A 167 -37.40 -18.57 5.25
C PRO A 167 -36.00 -19.08 5.59
N ASN A 168 -35.65 -20.31 5.17
CA ASN A 168 -34.40 -20.97 5.55
C ASN A 168 -33.18 -20.50 4.73
N HIS A 169 -33.38 -19.78 3.63
CA HIS A 169 -32.29 -19.41 2.72
C HIS A 169 -32.35 -17.93 2.38
N ASP A 170 -31.19 -17.27 2.47
CA ASP A 170 -31.05 -15.90 1.98
C ASP A 170 -31.10 -15.88 0.44
N VAL A 171 -31.82 -14.90 -0.10
CA VAL A 171 -31.97 -14.69 -1.55
C VAL A 171 -31.25 -13.40 -1.92
N TYR A 172 -30.31 -13.51 -2.86
CA TYR A 172 -29.49 -12.43 -3.38
C TYR A 172 -29.99 -12.04 -4.77
N VAL A 173 -29.94 -10.74 -5.08
CA VAL A 173 -30.22 -10.20 -6.41
C VAL A 173 -28.92 -9.76 -7.04
N GLY A 174 -28.57 -10.33 -8.20
CA GLY A 174 -27.34 -10.05 -8.92
C GLY A 174 -27.55 -9.57 -10.33
N ALA A 175 -26.65 -8.72 -10.83
CA ALA A 175 -26.57 -8.45 -12.25
C ALA A 175 -25.92 -9.64 -12.96
N VAL A 176 -26.50 -10.04 -14.10
CA VAL A 176 -25.95 -11.12 -14.94
C VAL A 176 -24.78 -10.56 -15.75
N GLY A 177 -23.67 -11.30 -15.78
CA GLY A 177 -22.46 -10.93 -16.52
C GLY A 177 -21.48 -10.04 -15.74
N ILE A 178 -21.70 -9.85 -14.44
CA ILE A 178 -20.78 -9.15 -13.54
C ILE A 178 -20.46 -10.06 -12.35
N TRP A 179 -19.20 -10.07 -11.91
CA TRP A 179 -18.79 -10.77 -10.71
C TRP A 179 -19.44 -10.18 -9.47
N MET A 180 -20.17 -11.00 -8.71
CA MET A 180 -20.79 -10.60 -7.46
C MET A 180 -19.97 -11.10 -6.27
N PRO A 181 -19.60 -10.23 -5.31
CA PRO A 181 -19.08 -10.70 -4.02
C PRO A 181 -20.19 -11.40 -3.24
N PHE A 182 -19.93 -12.63 -2.79
CA PHE A 182 -20.84 -13.38 -1.94
C PHE A 182 -20.21 -13.58 -0.56
N HIS A 183 -21.03 -13.50 0.49
CA HIS A 183 -20.65 -13.85 1.86
C HIS A 183 -21.88 -14.48 2.53
N PRO A 184 -21.75 -15.59 3.31
CA PRO A 184 -22.84 -16.10 4.13
C PRO A 184 -23.44 -15.05 5.09
N GLU A 185 -22.67 -14.05 5.52
CA GLU A 185 -23.20 -12.94 6.31
C GLU A 185 -23.72 -11.81 5.43
N ALA A 186 -25.05 -11.59 5.45
CA ALA A 186 -25.71 -10.53 4.68
C ALA A 186 -25.11 -9.13 4.92
N TYR A 187 -24.67 -8.83 6.16
CA TYR A 187 -24.12 -7.53 6.53
C TYR A 187 -22.85 -7.13 5.78
N LYS A 188 -22.03 -8.11 5.36
CA LYS A 188 -20.77 -7.86 4.65
C LYS A 188 -20.99 -7.57 3.16
N THR A 189 -22.14 -7.95 2.62
CA THR A 189 -22.50 -7.84 1.19
C THR A 189 -23.20 -6.51 0.85
N GLY A 190 -23.30 -5.59 1.81
CA GLY A 190 -23.73 -4.21 1.56
C GLY A 190 -25.23 -3.99 1.76
N ARG A 191 -26.02 -3.88 0.68
CA ARG A 191 -27.45 -3.52 0.76
C ARG A 191 -28.27 -4.72 1.23
N VAL A 192 -28.60 -4.75 2.52
CA VAL A 192 -29.48 -5.75 3.12
C VAL A 192 -30.89 -5.15 3.26
N GLU A 193 -31.89 -5.81 2.68
CA GLU A 193 -33.29 -5.56 3.01
C GLU A 193 -33.79 -6.68 3.93
N TYR A 194 -34.38 -6.32 5.06
CA TYR A 194 -35.08 -7.21 5.97
C TYR A 194 -36.53 -7.41 5.52
N LEU A 195 -37.16 -8.50 5.97
CA LEU A 195 -38.59 -8.75 5.74
C LEU A 195 -39.47 -7.71 6.44
N GLU A 196 -39.05 -7.26 7.63
CA GLU A 196 -39.75 -6.26 8.41
C GLU A 196 -39.43 -4.84 7.92
N LYS A 197 -40.49 -4.10 7.57
CA LYS A 197 -40.38 -2.69 7.15
C LYS A 197 -39.84 -1.81 8.27
N ASP A 198 -40.29 -2.02 9.49
CA ASP A 198 -39.87 -1.22 10.66
C ASP A 198 -38.38 -1.42 10.95
N LEU A 199 -37.86 -2.66 10.80
CA LEU A 199 -36.45 -2.94 10.96
C LEU A 199 -35.60 -2.32 9.84
N ASN A 200 -36.10 -2.30 8.60
CA ASN A 200 -35.44 -1.60 7.49
C ASN A 200 -35.32 -0.10 7.76
N GLU A 201 -36.41 0.52 8.22
CA GLU A 201 -36.41 1.93 8.61
C GLU A 201 -35.42 2.17 9.75
N LEU A 202 -35.50 1.39 10.83
CA LEU A 202 -34.61 1.50 11.98
C LEU A 202 -33.12 1.37 11.60
N MET A 203 -32.77 0.41 10.74
CA MET A 203 -31.39 0.23 10.29
C MET A 203 -30.93 1.36 9.36
N SER A 204 -31.81 1.88 8.51
CA SER A 204 -31.52 3.06 7.69
C SER A 204 -31.31 4.31 8.57
N HIS A 205 -32.11 4.48 9.62
CA HIS A 205 -31.99 5.56 10.59
C HIS A 205 -30.72 5.43 11.42
N LYS A 206 -30.35 4.21 11.84
CA LYS A 206 -29.07 3.95 12.52
C LYS A 206 -27.89 4.36 11.64
N LYS A 207 -27.88 3.94 10.37
CA LYS A 207 -26.81 4.28 9.43
C LYS A 207 -26.70 5.79 9.21
N LYS A 208 -27.84 6.49 9.03
CA LYS A 208 -27.89 7.95 8.94
C LYS A 208 -27.38 8.62 10.22
N ASN A 209 -27.77 8.12 11.39
CA ASN A 209 -27.30 8.64 12.68
C ASN A 209 -25.79 8.42 12.88
N ASP A 210 -25.26 7.28 12.46
CA ASP A 210 -23.83 6.98 12.51
C ASP A 210 -23.03 7.89 11.55
N GLU A 211 -23.56 8.17 10.36
CA GLU A 211 -22.98 9.12 9.40
C GLU A 211 -22.98 10.55 9.97
N ILE A 212 -24.14 11.01 10.48
CA ILE A 212 -24.26 12.32 11.14
C ILE A 212 -23.29 12.42 12.33
N SER A 213 -23.17 11.36 13.13
CA SER A 213 -22.26 11.34 14.27
C SER A 213 -20.79 11.41 13.85
N LYS A 214 -20.41 10.75 12.75
CA LYS A 214 -19.06 10.82 12.18
C LYS A 214 -18.78 12.21 11.59
N GLU A 215 -19.75 12.83 10.94
CA GLU A 215 -19.64 14.20 10.42
C GLU A 215 -19.48 15.20 11.56
N GLN A 216 -20.37 15.16 12.56
CA GLN A 216 -20.27 16.00 13.76
C GLN A 216 -18.97 15.77 14.52
N PHE A 217 -18.44 14.54 14.55
CA PHE A 217 -17.14 14.26 15.13
C PHE A 217 -16.01 14.92 14.31
N LYS A 218 -16.03 14.78 12.98
CA LYS A 218 -15.06 15.45 12.10
C LYS A 218 -15.13 16.96 12.20
N GLU A 219 -16.32 17.54 12.29
CA GLU A 219 -16.54 18.97 12.50
C GLU A 219 -16.00 19.41 13.86
N ARG A 220 -16.32 18.71 14.95
CA ARG A 220 -15.78 19.00 16.28
C ARG A 220 -14.25 18.94 16.31
N VAL A 221 -13.65 17.96 15.65
CA VAL A 221 -12.18 17.85 15.53
C VAL A 221 -11.60 18.99 14.70
N LYS A 222 -12.27 19.40 13.61
CA LYS A 222 -11.85 20.56 12.81
C LYS A 222 -11.96 21.86 13.62
N GLU A 223 -13.03 22.04 14.37
CA GLU A 223 -13.23 23.22 15.22
C GLU A 223 -12.24 23.29 16.38
N SER A 224 -11.97 22.17 17.06
CA SER A 224 -10.98 22.14 18.13
C SER A 224 -9.58 22.46 17.61
N LYS A 225 -9.22 21.93 16.43
CA LYS A 225 -7.97 22.30 15.73
C LYS A 225 -7.93 23.79 15.40
N LYS A 226 -9.01 24.36 14.83
CA LYS A 226 -9.09 25.81 14.53
C LYS A 226 -8.94 26.66 15.78
N LYS A 227 -9.59 26.31 16.89
CA LYS A 227 -9.49 27.02 18.18
C LYS A 227 -8.08 26.95 18.76
N ALA A 228 -7.47 25.77 18.78
CA ALA A 228 -6.10 25.60 19.27
C ALA A 228 -5.10 26.44 18.45
N ILE A 229 -5.28 26.52 17.13
CA ILE A 229 -4.44 27.37 16.27
C ILE A 229 -4.69 28.85 16.53
N GLN A 230 -5.95 29.29 16.68
CA GLN A 230 -6.27 30.68 17.02
C GLN A 230 -5.67 31.09 18.38
N GLU A 231 -5.74 30.21 19.37
CA GLU A 231 -5.11 30.42 20.67
C GLU A 231 -3.58 30.49 20.56
N ASN A 232 -2.96 29.63 19.73
CA ASN A 232 -1.54 29.67 19.45
C ASN A 232 -1.12 30.97 18.73
N ILE A 233 -1.90 31.44 17.75
CA ILE A 233 -1.70 32.72 17.07
C ILE A 233 -1.79 33.88 18.06
N ALA A 234 -2.82 33.90 18.91
CA ALA A 234 -3.01 34.95 19.90
C ALA A 234 -1.90 34.97 20.96
N LYS A 235 -1.39 33.80 21.37
CA LYS A 235 -0.23 33.68 22.27
C LYS A 235 1.06 34.15 21.57
N ALA A 236 1.31 33.70 20.34
CA ALA A 236 2.48 34.11 19.57
C ALA A 236 2.53 35.63 19.31
N GLN A 237 1.39 36.27 19.04
CA GLN A 237 1.29 37.72 18.91
C GLN A 237 1.59 38.46 20.22
N LYS A 238 1.18 37.91 21.38
CA LYS A 238 1.46 38.48 22.69
C LYS A 238 2.91 38.30 23.13
N GLU A 239 3.51 37.18 22.76
CA GLU A 239 4.86 36.79 23.19
C GLU A 239 5.96 37.17 22.18
N GLY A 240 5.59 37.66 20.99
CA GLY A 240 6.53 38.07 19.94
C GLY A 240 7.34 36.93 19.32
N ASN A 241 6.81 35.70 19.36
CA ASN A 241 7.51 34.48 18.93
C ASN A 241 7.01 34.01 17.54
N LYS A 242 7.90 33.49 16.67
CA LYS A 242 7.57 33.12 15.27
C LYS A 242 6.70 31.86 15.23
N LEU A 243 5.57 31.90 14.51
CA LEU A 243 4.66 30.77 14.33
C LEU A 243 5.31 29.68 13.46
N MET A 244 5.41 28.46 14.01
CA MET A 244 5.99 27.30 13.31
C MET A 244 4.96 26.54 12.46
N GLN A 245 3.66 26.81 12.59
CA GLN A 245 2.57 26.05 11.95
C GLN A 245 1.49 26.97 11.37
N THR A 246 1.16 26.78 10.09
CA THR A 246 0.04 27.44 9.38
C THR A 246 -0.93 26.37 8.85
N ILE A 247 -2.13 26.79 8.43
CA ILE A 247 -3.17 25.87 7.94
C ILE A 247 -3.29 25.98 6.42
N ASP A 248 -3.46 24.85 5.73
CA ASP A 248 -3.91 24.82 4.33
C ASP A 248 -5.44 24.90 4.23
N GLU A 249 -5.97 25.26 3.05
CA GLU A 249 -7.41 25.45 2.78
C GLU A 249 -8.29 24.23 3.14
N GLU A 250 -7.71 23.04 3.24
CA GLU A 250 -8.39 21.78 3.59
C GLU A 250 -8.36 21.46 5.11
N GLY A 251 -7.71 22.30 5.92
CA GLY A 251 -7.68 22.16 7.39
C GLY A 251 -6.62 21.20 7.92
N ASN A 252 -5.56 20.94 7.14
CA ASN A 252 -4.37 20.20 7.57
C ASN A 252 -3.31 21.18 8.08
N LEU A 253 -2.57 20.74 9.11
CA LEU A 253 -1.47 21.50 9.70
C LEU A 253 -0.24 21.35 8.81
N ILE A 254 0.27 22.46 8.28
CA ILE A 254 1.56 22.52 7.59
C ILE A 254 2.55 23.28 8.48
N ASN A 255 3.78 22.79 8.59
CA ASN A 255 4.84 23.56 9.22
C ASN A 255 5.19 24.74 8.30
N ALA A 256 5.28 25.94 8.87
CA ALA A 256 5.58 27.18 8.15
C ALA A 256 7.01 27.19 7.57
N ASP A 257 7.90 26.32 8.08
CA ASP A 257 9.17 25.98 7.44
C ASP A 257 8.95 24.78 6.50
N ARG A 258 8.69 25.07 5.23
CA ARG A 258 8.77 24.08 4.16
C ARG A 258 10.23 23.65 3.97
N MET A 259 10.66 22.62 4.69
CA MET A 259 11.89 21.88 4.38
C MET A 259 11.70 20.36 4.27
N ASP A 260 10.55 19.79 4.63
CA ASP A 260 10.40 18.31 4.71
C ASP A 260 9.16 17.75 3.99
N VAL A 261 8.93 18.15 2.74
CA VAL A 261 8.10 17.35 1.82
C VAL A 261 8.99 16.88 0.67
N PRO A 262 9.42 15.61 0.65
CA PRO A 262 10.19 15.08 -0.46
C PRO A 262 9.28 15.02 -1.69
N GLY A 263 9.53 15.89 -2.67
CA GLY A 263 8.94 15.78 -4.01
C GLY A 263 8.18 17.00 -4.55
N LYS A 264 8.01 18.10 -3.80
CA LYS A 264 7.47 19.35 -4.38
C LYS A 264 8.63 20.24 -4.84
N ASN A 265 9.09 20.00 -6.07
CA ASN A 265 10.13 20.76 -6.75
C ASN A 265 9.82 22.27 -6.75
N LEU A 266 10.50 23.03 -5.89
CA LEU A 266 10.59 24.50 -5.90
C LEU A 266 11.34 25.06 -7.12
N LEU A 267 11.83 24.22 -8.04
CA LEU A 267 12.60 24.66 -9.21
C LEU A 267 11.76 24.88 -10.48
N PHE A 268 10.47 24.53 -10.47
CA PHE A 268 9.57 24.74 -11.61
C PHE A 268 8.22 25.28 -11.12
N GLY A 269 8.16 26.57 -10.81
CA GLY A 269 6.92 27.29 -10.60
C GLY A 269 6.37 27.82 -11.93
N ASP A 270 5.18 27.36 -12.33
CA ASP A 270 4.34 27.94 -13.41
C ASP A 270 3.31 28.93 -12.80
N ALA A 271 3.73 29.72 -11.82
CA ALA A 271 2.89 30.76 -11.22
C ALA A 271 3.57 32.11 -11.38
N GLU A 272 2.86 33.06 -11.98
CA GLU A 272 3.35 34.38 -12.42
C GLU A 272 3.71 35.37 -11.29
N ASP A 273 3.75 34.92 -10.04
CA ASP A 273 4.05 35.77 -8.87
C ASP A 273 5.08 35.07 -7.97
N ASP A 274 6.32 34.95 -8.42
CA ASP A 274 7.43 34.56 -7.53
C ASP A 274 8.46 35.69 -7.39
N ASP A 275 8.62 36.06 -6.12
CA ASP A 275 9.29 37.25 -5.62
C ASP A 275 10.78 37.30 -5.97
N VAL A 276 11.26 38.54 -6.08
CA VAL A 276 12.65 39.01 -6.30
C VAL A 276 13.72 38.18 -5.54
N SER A 277 13.35 37.59 -4.40
CA SER A 277 14.18 36.68 -3.58
C SER A 277 14.64 35.41 -4.31
N THR A 278 13.79 34.78 -5.13
CA THR A 278 14.13 33.55 -5.86
C THR A 278 15.11 33.80 -7.01
N ALA A 279 15.02 34.98 -7.63
CA ALA A 279 15.92 35.42 -8.69
C ALA A 279 17.32 35.77 -8.16
N ASP A 280 17.41 36.43 -7.00
CA ASP A 280 18.69 36.75 -6.37
C ASP A 280 19.39 35.50 -5.84
N LEU A 281 18.65 34.54 -5.25
CA LEU A 281 19.21 33.24 -4.86
C LEU A 281 19.72 32.43 -6.06
N ARG A 282 19.02 32.48 -7.19
CA ARG A 282 19.47 31.82 -8.43
C ARG A 282 20.77 32.45 -8.96
N LYS A 283 20.91 33.77 -8.88
CA LYS A 283 22.15 34.47 -9.26
C LYS A 283 23.31 34.11 -8.35
N GLU A 284 23.10 34.09 -7.03
CA GLU A 284 24.16 33.69 -6.10
C GLU A 284 24.59 32.22 -6.27
N LEU A 285 23.64 31.32 -6.54
CA LEU A 285 23.94 29.89 -6.64
C LEU A 285 24.51 29.45 -8.00
N PHE A 286 24.21 30.16 -9.09
CA PHE A 286 24.59 29.73 -10.44
C PHE A 286 25.40 30.75 -11.24
N GLU A 287 25.43 32.02 -10.83
CA GLU A 287 26.12 33.12 -11.53
C GLU A 287 27.20 33.80 -10.67
N ALA A 288 27.40 33.38 -9.41
CA ALA A 288 28.52 33.86 -8.60
C ALA A 288 29.87 33.50 -9.24
N GLU A 289 30.86 34.38 -9.07
CA GLU A 289 32.17 34.29 -9.74
C GLU A 289 32.92 32.97 -9.51
N ASP A 290 32.57 32.23 -8.44
CA ASP A 290 33.16 30.94 -8.04
C ASP A 290 32.40 29.70 -8.57
N VAL A 291 31.28 29.88 -9.29
CA VAL A 291 30.45 28.77 -9.78
C VAL A 291 30.73 28.50 -11.27
N ILE A 292 31.44 27.42 -11.56
CA ILE A 292 31.74 26.98 -12.93
C ILE A 292 30.62 26.08 -13.43
N VAL A 293 29.79 26.60 -14.35
CA VAL A 293 28.79 25.79 -15.05
C VAL A 293 29.47 25.13 -16.26
N GLY A 294 29.96 23.91 -16.07
CA GLY A 294 30.70 23.17 -17.10
C GLY A 294 29.89 23.02 -18.40
N ARG A 295 30.30 23.71 -19.47
CA ARG A 295 29.70 23.54 -20.82
C ARG A 295 30.54 22.60 -21.68
N LYS A 296 29.95 21.43 -21.97
CA LYS A 296 30.31 20.42 -22.98
C LYS A 296 31.68 19.73 -22.84
N LYS A 297 31.75 18.59 -23.52
CA LYS A 297 32.40 17.32 -23.12
C LYS A 297 33.94 17.29 -23.11
N ASP A 298 34.63 18.34 -23.54
CA ASP A 298 36.09 18.38 -23.65
C ASP A 298 36.65 19.77 -23.30
N ASN A 299 36.47 20.20 -22.05
CA ASN A 299 37.12 21.41 -21.50
C ASN A 299 37.59 21.10 -20.07
N ASP A 300 38.68 21.74 -19.62
CA ASP A 300 39.44 21.52 -18.36
C ASP A 300 38.67 21.88 -17.06
N HIS A 301 37.36 21.61 -17.02
CA HIS A 301 36.44 21.90 -15.91
C HIS A 301 36.54 23.33 -15.34
N GLY A 302 37.03 24.29 -16.13
CA GLY A 302 37.24 25.69 -15.73
C GLY A 302 38.42 25.93 -14.78
N LEU A 303 39.32 24.97 -14.59
CA LEU A 303 40.52 25.11 -13.75
C LEU A 303 41.47 26.20 -14.25
N ALA A 304 41.71 26.27 -15.56
CA ALA A 304 42.53 27.32 -16.17
C ALA A 304 41.98 28.74 -15.92
N GLU A 305 40.65 28.90 -16.02
CA GLU A 305 39.97 30.19 -15.82
C GLU A 305 39.99 30.62 -14.35
N LEU A 306 39.89 29.67 -13.41
CA LEU A 306 40.11 29.95 -11.98
C LEU A 306 41.54 30.44 -11.71
N LEU A 307 42.53 29.82 -12.34
CA LEU A 307 43.94 30.11 -12.09
C LEU A 307 44.33 31.49 -12.65
N GLU A 308 43.78 31.88 -13.81
CA GLU A 308 43.91 33.24 -14.34
C GLU A 308 43.21 34.27 -13.44
N ARG A 309 41.98 34.01 -13.00
CA ARG A 309 41.25 34.93 -12.10
C ARG A 309 41.91 35.07 -10.73
N GLN A 310 42.51 34.00 -10.19
CA GLN A 310 43.31 34.08 -8.96
C GLN A 310 44.56 34.96 -9.13
N LYS A 311 45.24 34.87 -10.27
CA LYS A 311 46.37 35.76 -10.60
C LYS A 311 45.91 37.21 -10.72
N GLU A 312 44.81 37.48 -11.42
CA GLU A 312 44.25 38.83 -11.51
C GLU A 312 43.86 39.40 -10.14
N ARG A 313 43.32 38.57 -9.24
CA ARG A 313 42.96 38.98 -7.88
C ARG A 313 44.19 39.32 -7.05
N ALA A 314 45.25 38.51 -7.16
CA ALA A 314 46.54 38.79 -6.54
C ALA A 314 47.15 40.10 -7.07
N GLU A 315 47.11 40.33 -8.38
CA GLU A 315 47.60 41.58 -8.97
C GLU A 315 46.78 42.80 -8.56
N LYS A 316 45.44 42.68 -8.48
CA LYS A 316 44.58 43.77 -8.00
C LYS A 316 44.80 44.08 -6.53
N ALA A 317 45.01 43.06 -5.70
CA ALA A 317 45.34 43.23 -4.29
C ALA A 317 46.69 43.96 -4.12
N VAL A 318 47.72 43.54 -4.85
CA VAL A 318 49.04 44.21 -4.84
C VAL A 318 48.92 45.66 -5.33
N ARG A 319 48.18 45.94 -6.40
CA ARG A 319 47.94 47.33 -6.86
C ARG A 319 47.18 48.17 -5.85
N GLN A 320 46.25 47.59 -5.10
CA GLN A 320 45.54 48.28 -4.02
C GLN A 320 46.45 48.57 -2.83
N GLU A 321 47.31 47.64 -2.44
CA GLU A 321 48.33 47.82 -1.42
C GLU A 321 49.37 48.89 -1.81
N ASP A 322 49.84 48.88 -3.06
CA ASP A 322 50.75 49.91 -3.57
C ASP A 322 50.09 51.29 -3.58
N SER A 323 48.82 51.38 -3.97
CA SER A 323 48.07 52.65 -3.97
C SER A 323 47.80 53.20 -2.57
N THR A 324 47.66 52.33 -1.57
CA THR A 324 47.44 52.73 -0.17
C THR A 324 48.76 53.13 0.49
N ASN A 325 49.86 52.45 0.19
CA ASN A 325 51.21 52.82 0.64
C ASN A 325 51.68 54.16 0.03
N LEU A 326 51.38 54.43 -1.25
CA LEU A 326 51.65 55.73 -1.88
C LEU A 326 50.86 56.88 -1.24
N LYS A 327 49.61 56.66 -0.84
CA LYS A 327 48.82 57.64 -0.10
C LYS A 327 49.40 57.92 1.29
N LEU A 328 49.84 56.88 2.01
CA LEU A 328 50.47 57.03 3.32
C LEU A 328 51.81 57.78 3.25
N LEU A 329 52.63 57.54 2.22
CA LEU A 329 53.87 58.29 2.00
C LEU A 329 53.62 59.75 1.65
N ALA A 330 52.62 60.03 0.82
CA ALA A 330 52.21 61.41 0.52
C ALA A 330 51.72 62.15 1.77
N ASP A 331 50.93 61.48 2.62
CA ASP A 331 50.44 62.05 3.88
C ASP A 331 51.56 62.29 4.92
N CYS A 332 52.61 61.47 4.93
CA CYS A 332 53.80 61.70 5.76
C CYS A 332 54.65 62.88 5.24
N ALA A 333 54.89 62.98 3.93
CA ALA A 333 55.64 64.10 3.35
C ALA A 333 54.94 65.46 3.53
N ILE A 334 53.60 65.48 3.52
CA ILE A 334 52.81 66.70 3.79
C ILE A 334 52.91 67.13 5.27
N LYS A 335 53.15 66.20 6.20
CA LYS A 335 53.37 66.52 7.61
C LYS A 335 54.76 67.12 7.87
N GLU A 336 55.81 66.63 7.22
CA GLU A 336 57.19 67.17 7.36
C GLU A 336 57.39 68.57 6.75
N ILE A 337 56.48 69.04 5.87
CA ILE A 337 56.52 70.40 5.29
C ILE A 337 55.77 71.43 6.16
N LYS A 338 55.03 70.98 7.18
CA LYS A 338 54.20 71.81 8.05
C LYS A 338 54.75 72.02 9.47
N ASP A 339 55.86 71.37 9.81
CA ASP A 339 56.72 71.66 10.97
C ASP A 339 57.99 72.38 10.50
#